data_AF-A0A7G8Q903-F1
#
_entry.id   AF-A0A7G8Q903-F1
#
_cell.length_a   1.000
_cell.length_b   1.000
_cell.length_c   1.000
_cell.angle_alpha   90.00
_cell.angle_beta   90.00
_cell.angle_gamma   90.00
#
_symmetry.space_group_name_H-M   'P 1'
#
loop_
_entity.id
_entity.type
_entity.pdbx_description
1 polymer ?
#
loop_
_entity_poly.entity_id
_entity_poly.type
_entity_poly.pdbx_seq_one_letter_code
_entity_poly.pdbx_strand_id
1 'polypeptide(L)'
;MRALIRGVLAATMIVWAWIFCAQASLATEVRELPGAPESRSAAGADYVLRSVPFAGQTVTLLDLHAGGHDWTRPDAAKLPALPAASPASMKEPVQWFYGAEAGWMAVPAGWQVQRAAIGADGGTQYVFTAPDGASGGWVSYDVLPVCVGCILADANGLLPNAGEQLAELGSPAFDLGQTNPVISWQSRPDDCTLLFRYRSGGFTVRAAVQSSVAIAATGSAQRGALALAEVYAALPASKSSTADFMVASFRQAFPACRSPNGWPG
;
A
#
# COMPACT_ATOMS: atom_id res chain seq x y z
N MET A 1 -69.98 -16.39 8.10
CA MET A 1 -69.34 -15.07 7.87
C MET A 1 -68.12 -14.74 8.76
N ARG A 2 -67.64 -15.65 9.62
CA ARG A 2 -66.42 -15.43 10.45
C ARG A 2 -65.16 -16.16 9.94
N ALA A 3 -65.27 -17.04 8.94
CA ALA A 3 -64.16 -17.82 8.41
C ALA A 3 -63.40 -17.14 7.26
N LEU A 4 -64.01 -16.18 6.57
CA LEU A 4 -63.42 -15.50 5.39
C LEU A 4 -62.47 -14.34 5.75
N ILE A 5 -62.49 -13.85 6.99
CA ILE A 5 -61.66 -12.69 7.41
C ILE A 5 -60.25 -13.13 7.86
N ARG A 6 -60.05 -14.41 8.19
CA ARG A 6 -58.73 -14.92 8.61
C ARG A 6 -57.75 -15.19 7.45
N GLY A 7 -58.25 -15.36 6.23
CA GLY A 7 -57.40 -15.60 5.05
C GLY A 7 -56.68 -14.34 4.53
N VAL A 8 -57.29 -13.17 4.69
CA VAL A 8 -56.74 -11.91 4.16
C VAL A 8 -55.62 -11.35 5.05
N LEU A 9 -55.67 -11.58 6.36
CA LEU A 9 -54.62 -11.15 7.30
C LEU A 9 -53.33 -11.99 7.21
N ALA A 10 -53.40 -13.24 6.76
CA ALA A 10 -52.22 -14.08 6.58
C ALA A 10 -51.45 -13.74 5.28
N ALA A 11 -52.17 -13.32 4.24
CA ALA A 11 -51.56 -12.96 2.95
C ALA A 11 -50.79 -11.62 3.00
N THR A 12 -51.23 -10.66 3.81
CA THR A 12 -50.53 -9.36 3.97
C THR A 12 -49.25 -9.45 4.80
N MET A 13 -49.15 -10.37 5.77
CA MET A 13 -47.88 -10.55 6.52
C MET A 13 -46.75 -11.14 5.68
N ILE A 14 -47.06 -12.02 4.72
CA ILE A 14 -46.04 -12.62 3.85
C ILE A 14 -45.47 -11.58 2.87
N VAL A 15 -46.30 -10.66 2.37
CA VAL A 15 -45.82 -9.57 1.48
C VAL A 15 -44.97 -8.56 2.24
N TRP A 16 -45.26 -8.27 3.51
CA TRP A 16 -44.43 -7.38 4.33
C TRP A 16 -43.10 -8.03 4.77
N ALA A 17 -43.06 -9.35 4.99
CA ALA A 17 -41.81 -10.06 5.24
C ALA A 17 -40.86 -10.06 4.01
N TRP A 18 -41.41 -10.06 2.79
CA TRP A 18 -40.61 -9.94 1.57
C TRP A 18 -40.09 -8.51 1.32
N ILE A 19 -40.82 -7.48 1.73
CA ILE A 19 -40.37 -6.09 1.62
C ILE A 19 -39.29 -5.77 2.67
N PHE A 20 -39.33 -6.40 3.85
CA PHE A 20 -38.31 -6.20 4.91
C PHE A 20 -37.05 -7.07 4.77
N CYS A 21 -37.08 -8.18 4.00
CA CYS A 21 -35.89 -9.01 3.78
C CYS A 21 -35.00 -8.57 2.59
N ALA A 22 -35.41 -7.58 1.79
CA ALA A 22 -34.63 -7.11 0.63
C ALA A 22 -33.75 -5.87 0.90
N GLN A 23 -33.57 -5.49 2.17
CA GLN A 23 -32.54 -4.53 2.58
C GLN A 23 -31.43 -5.21 3.39
N ALA A 24 -30.97 -6.37 2.91
CA ALA A 24 -29.53 -6.57 2.96
C ALA A 24 -28.96 -5.53 1.99
N SER A 25 -28.76 -4.31 2.48
CA SER A 25 -27.83 -3.39 1.84
C SER A 25 -26.54 -4.18 1.68
N LEU A 26 -26.31 -4.67 0.46
CA LEU A 26 -24.97 -4.82 -0.06
C LEU A 26 -24.38 -3.42 0.11
N ALA A 27 -23.82 -3.15 1.29
CA ALA A 27 -22.86 -2.11 1.44
C ALA A 27 -21.78 -2.55 0.46
N THR A 28 -21.78 -1.94 -0.72
CA THR A 28 -20.64 -2.04 -1.63
C THR A 28 -19.47 -1.56 -0.78
N GLU A 29 -18.71 -2.50 -0.26
CA GLU A 29 -17.63 -2.19 0.65
C GLU A 29 -16.61 -1.39 -0.15
N VAL A 30 -16.28 -0.22 0.35
CA VAL A 30 -15.39 0.71 -0.31
C VAL A 30 -14.00 0.49 0.27
N ARG A 31 -12.98 0.44 -0.59
CA ARG A 31 -11.60 0.38 -0.11
C ARG A 31 -11.20 1.71 0.51
N GLU A 32 -10.80 1.70 1.77
CA GLU A 32 -10.15 2.84 2.41
C GLU A 32 -8.69 2.97 1.92
N LEU A 33 -8.34 4.15 1.42
CA LEU A 33 -6.98 4.51 1.02
C LEU A 33 -6.27 5.20 2.18
N PRO A 34 -4.92 5.08 2.26
CA PRO A 34 -4.17 5.63 3.38
C PRO A 34 -4.40 7.13 3.62
N GLY A 35 -4.63 7.48 4.89
CA GLY A 35 -4.68 8.84 5.40
C GLY A 35 -3.34 9.29 6.00
N ALA A 36 -3.36 10.43 6.68
CA ALA A 36 -2.21 10.87 7.47
C ALA A 36 -1.85 9.83 8.55
N PRO A 37 -0.58 9.49 8.74
CA PRO A 37 -0.18 8.48 9.70
C PRO A 37 -0.35 8.97 11.14
N GLU A 38 -0.96 8.13 11.97
CA GLU A 38 -1.15 8.41 13.41
C GLU A 38 -0.18 7.61 14.28
N SER A 39 0.11 6.37 13.88
CA SER A 39 1.01 5.47 14.59
C SER A 39 2.46 5.98 14.59
N ARG A 40 3.17 5.72 15.69
CA ARG A 40 4.59 6.04 15.83
C ARG A 40 5.37 4.83 16.34
N SER A 41 6.52 4.57 15.72
CA SER A 41 7.50 3.61 16.22
C SER A 41 8.49 4.28 17.17
N ALA A 42 8.99 3.54 18.15
CA ALA A 42 10.01 3.96 19.09
C ALA A 42 11.41 3.74 18.51
N ALA A 43 12.14 4.82 18.24
CA ALA A 43 13.55 4.74 17.84
C ALA A 43 14.39 4.02 18.91
N GLY A 44 15.29 3.14 18.48
CA GLY A 44 16.12 2.30 19.34
C GLY A 44 15.43 1.03 19.85
N ALA A 45 14.10 0.96 19.82
CA ALA A 45 13.33 -0.23 20.19
C ALA A 45 12.75 -0.95 18.97
N ASP A 46 12.11 -0.21 18.07
CA ASP A 46 11.48 -0.76 16.86
C ASP A 46 12.39 -0.64 15.63
N TYR A 47 13.21 0.41 15.58
CA TYR A 47 14.12 0.67 14.47
C TYR A 47 15.40 1.39 14.90
N VAL A 48 16.48 1.22 14.15
CA VAL A 48 17.73 1.98 14.27
C VAL A 48 18.14 2.51 12.90
N LEU A 49 18.65 3.74 12.86
CA LEU A 49 19.13 4.38 11.64
C LEU A 49 20.67 4.33 11.59
N ARG A 50 21.23 3.84 10.49
CA ARG A 50 22.68 3.81 10.25
C ARG A 50 23.03 4.58 8.98
N SER A 51 23.81 5.63 9.12
CA SER A 51 24.34 6.36 7.96
C SER A 51 25.58 5.68 7.42
N VAL A 52 25.61 5.40 6.11
CA VAL A 52 26.77 4.78 5.44
C VAL A 52 27.11 5.53 4.15
N PRO A 53 28.39 5.63 3.77
CA PRO A 53 28.77 6.12 2.45
C PRO A 53 28.44 5.06 1.39
N PHE A 54 27.72 5.43 0.33
CA PHE A 54 27.37 4.57 -0.78
C PHE A 54 27.31 5.35 -2.09
N ALA A 55 27.97 4.85 -3.14
CA ALA A 55 27.98 5.47 -4.48
C ALA A 55 28.30 6.98 -4.48
N GLY A 56 29.21 7.44 -3.59
CA GLY A 56 29.63 8.83 -3.50
C GLY A 56 28.69 9.76 -2.72
N GLN A 57 27.64 9.23 -2.08
CA GLN A 57 26.75 9.99 -1.20
C GLN A 57 26.52 9.27 0.14
N THR A 58 25.97 9.95 1.13
CA THR A 58 25.53 9.32 2.38
C THR A 58 24.10 8.82 2.23
N VAL A 59 23.86 7.56 2.57
CA VAL A 59 22.53 6.95 2.61
C VAL A 59 22.23 6.46 4.03
N THR A 60 20.95 6.32 4.38
CA THR A 60 20.52 5.85 5.69
C THR A 60 19.92 4.45 5.59
N LEU A 61 20.51 3.47 6.27
CA LEU A 61 19.97 2.13 6.40
C LEU A 61 18.99 2.11 7.58
N LEU A 62 17.84 1.48 7.40
CA LEU A 62 16.89 1.18 8.46
C LEU A 62 17.09 -0.27 8.91
N ASP A 63 17.56 -0.42 10.13
CA ASP A 63 17.52 -1.69 10.84
C ASP A 63 16.16 -1.80 11.54
N LEU A 64 15.47 -2.93 11.38
CA LEU A 64 14.16 -3.17 11.99
C LEU A 64 14.23 -4.26 13.04
N HIS A 65 13.44 -4.12 14.10
CA HIS A 65 13.24 -5.16 15.09
C HIS A 65 11.94 -5.92 14.77
N ALA A 66 12.07 -7.19 14.39
CA ALA A 66 10.93 -8.09 14.17
C ALA A 66 10.55 -8.73 15.51
N GLY A 67 9.51 -8.24 16.17
CA GLY A 67 9.14 -8.64 17.54
C GLY A 67 9.27 -10.14 17.80
N GLY A 68 10.24 -10.53 18.64
CA GLY A 68 10.55 -11.93 18.98
C GLY A 68 11.80 -12.52 18.30
N HIS A 69 12.38 -11.82 17.33
CA HIS A 69 13.58 -12.22 16.59
C HIS A 69 14.72 -11.18 16.72
N ASP A 70 15.88 -11.52 16.18
CA ASP A 70 17.01 -10.61 16.04
C ASP A 70 16.69 -9.49 15.04
N TRP A 71 17.48 -8.42 15.05
CA TRP A 71 17.27 -7.28 14.16
C TRP A 71 17.51 -7.64 12.69
N THR A 72 16.60 -7.24 11.80
CA THR A 72 16.79 -7.24 10.35
C THR A 72 17.67 -6.05 9.98
N ARG A 73 18.88 -6.33 9.49
CA ARG A 73 19.89 -5.29 9.17
C ARG A 73 20.33 -5.38 7.71
N PRO A 74 20.11 -4.34 6.90
CA PRO A 74 20.68 -4.28 5.56
C PRO A 74 22.21 -4.34 5.58
N ASP A 75 22.78 -5.16 4.72
CA ASP A 75 24.22 -5.24 4.49
C ASP A 75 24.65 -4.18 3.47
N ALA A 76 25.41 -3.18 3.94
CA ALA A 76 25.88 -2.08 3.11
C ALA A 76 26.71 -2.54 1.90
N ALA A 77 27.39 -3.69 2.00
CA ALA A 77 28.21 -4.24 0.92
C ALA A 77 27.37 -4.92 -0.18
N LYS A 78 26.09 -5.19 0.07
CA LYS A 78 25.17 -5.88 -0.86
C LYS A 78 24.08 -4.99 -1.42
N LEU A 79 24.13 -3.68 -1.15
CA LEU A 79 23.11 -2.76 -1.61
C LEU A 79 23.08 -2.72 -3.15
N PRO A 80 21.89 -2.77 -3.78
CA PRO A 80 21.76 -2.60 -5.22
C PRO A 80 22.10 -1.17 -5.64
N ALA A 81 22.31 -0.96 -6.93
CA ALA A 81 22.51 0.38 -7.48
C ALA A 81 21.32 1.30 -7.15
N LEU A 82 21.59 2.59 -6.98
CA LEU A 82 20.53 3.58 -6.72
C LEU A 82 19.60 3.72 -7.94
N PRO A 83 18.27 3.84 -7.75
CA PRO A 83 17.31 3.72 -8.85
C PRO A 83 17.44 4.82 -9.93
N ALA A 84 17.74 6.06 -9.54
CA ALA A 84 18.07 7.15 -10.44
C ALA A 84 18.68 8.32 -9.68
N ALA A 85 19.42 9.18 -10.38
CA ALA A 85 19.79 10.49 -9.83
C ALA A 85 18.59 11.43 -9.86
N SER A 86 18.46 12.29 -8.83
CA SER A 86 17.45 13.34 -8.81
C SER A 86 17.62 14.26 -10.03
N PRO A 87 16.55 14.56 -10.79
CA PRO A 87 16.62 15.50 -11.89
C PRO A 87 17.12 16.86 -11.41
N ALA A 88 17.99 17.53 -12.19
CA ALA A 88 18.48 18.87 -11.87
C ALA A 88 17.37 19.92 -11.72
N SER A 89 16.19 19.66 -12.31
CA SER A 89 15.00 20.51 -12.19
C SER A 89 14.27 20.39 -10.85
N MET A 90 14.64 19.43 -10.00
CA MET A 90 14.03 19.24 -8.70
C MET A 90 14.53 20.29 -7.71
N LYS A 91 13.61 21.12 -7.21
CA LYS A 91 13.94 22.20 -6.28
C LYS A 91 14.28 21.72 -4.87
N GLU A 92 13.76 20.54 -4.50
CA GLU A 92 13.92 20.01 -3.15
C GLU A 92 14.69 18.69 -3.20
N PRO A 93 15.86 18.61 -2.56
CA PRO A 93 16.64 17.38 -2.57
C PRO A 93 15.92 16.28 -1.80
N VAL A 94 16.17 15.04 -2.23
CA VAL A 94 15.81 13.85 -1.45
C VAL A 94 17.06 13.31 -0.75
N GLN A 95 16.82 12.61 0.35
CA GLN A 95 17.75 11.71 1.00
C GLN A 95 17.30 10.28 0.74
N TRP A 96 18.26 9.35 0.70
CA TRP A 96 17.98 7.95 0.41
C TRP A 96 17.99 7.11 1.67
N PHE A 97 16.91 6.37 1.84
CA PHE A 97 16.80 5.32 2.84
C PHE A 97 16.86 3.95 2.17
N TYR A 98 17.37 2.95 2.88
CA TYR A 98 17.30 1.56 2.46
C TYR A 98 16.78 0.69 3.60
N GLY A 99 15.70 -0.04 3.35
CA GLY A 99 15.18 -1.07 4.24
C GLY A 99 15.34 -2.44 3.57
N ALA A 100 15.62 -3.49 4.34
CA ALA A 100 15.85 -4.83 3.78
C ALA A 100 14.67 -5.33 2.96
N GLU A 101 13.44 -5.03 3.41
CA GLU A 101 12.22 -5.52 2.75
C GLU A 101 11.71 -4.56 1.66
N ALA A 102 11.86 -3.24 1.83
CA ALA A 102 11.34 -2.23 0.89
C ALA A 102 12.36 -1.79 -0.17
N GLY A 103 13.64 -2.11 0.01
CA GLY A 103 14.72 -1.61 -0.83
C GLY A 103 14.92 -0.10 -0.71
N TRP A 104 15.24 0.55 -1.84
CA TRP A 104 15.52 1.99 -1.92
C TRP A 104 14.25 2.85 -1.77
N MET A 105 14.28 3.77 -0.81
CA MET A 105 13.22 4.72 -0.53
C MET A 105 13.76 6.16 -0.66
N ALA A 106 13.20 6.92 -1.59
CA ALA A 106 13.49 8.35 -1.71
C ALA A 106 12.62 9.13 -0.73
N VAL A 107 13.22 9.97 0.11
CA VAL A 107 12.48 10.74 1.11
C VAL A 107 12.92 12.20 1.01
N PRO A 108 12.03 13.20 1.09
CA PRO A 108 12.46 14.59 1.09
C PRO A 108 13.47 14.87 2.19
N ALA A 109 14.47 15.71 1.91
CA ALA A 109 15.51 16.01 2.88
C ALA A 109 14.93 16.62 4.17
N GLY A 110 15.44 16.18 5.32
CA GLY A 110 15.01 16.65 6.64
C GLY A 110 13.75 15.98 7.20
N TRP A 111 13.07 15.15 6.42
CA TRP A 111 11.97 14.33 6.92
C TRP A 111 12.47 13.22 7.83
N GLN A 112 11.61 12.76 8.74
CA GLN A 112 11.97 11.83 9.80
C GLN A 112 11.13 10.56 9.72
N VAL A 113 11.69 9.46 10.21
CA VAL A 113 10.96 8.20 10.37
C VAL A 113 9.91 8.37 11.45
N GLN A 114 8.64 8.26 11.06
CA GLN A 114 7.49 8.23 11.96
C GLN A 114 7.18 6.80 12.38
N ARG A 115 7.20 5.85 11.43
CA ARG A 115 6.95 4.43 11.66
C ARG A 115 7.90 3.59 10.82
N ALA A 116 8.39 2.51 11.42
CA ALA A 116 9.22 1.52 10.76
C ALA A 116 8.96 0.20 11.50
N ALA A 117 8.26 -0.72 10.86
CA ALA A 117 7.77 -1.93 11.50
C ALA A 117 7.66 -3.09 10.50
N ILE A 118 7.87 -4.30 11.01
CA ILE A 118 7.65 -5.56 10.30
C ILE A 118 6.64 -6.40 11.07
N GLY A 119 5.59 -6.83 10.38
CA GLY A 119 4.55 -7.71 10.90
C GLY A 119 5.02 -9.16 11.01
N ALA A 120 4.23 -9.98 11.70
CA ALA A 120 4.51 -11.41 11.85
C ALA A 120 4.49 -12.17 10.50
N ASP A 121 3.80 -11.61 9.51
CA ASP A 121 3.74 -12.08 8.12
C ASP A 121 4.86 -11.51 7.25
N GLY A 122 5.86 -10.83 7.82
CA GLY A 122 6.93 -10.15 7.07
C GLY A 122 6.47 -8.88 6.35
N GLY A 123 5.17 -8.52 6.43
CA GLY A 123 4.64 -7.28 5.90
C GLY A 123 5.35 -6.10 6.55
N THR A 124 5.97 -5.25 5.76
CA THR A 124 6.84 -4.19 6.28
C THR A 124 6.33 -2.82 5.85
N GLN A 125 6.30 -1.90 6.80
CA GLN A 125 5.83 -0.54 6.60
C GLN A 125 6.90 0.46 7.07
N TYR A 126 7.26 1.39 6.20
CA TYR A 126 8.12 2.53 6.48
C TYR A 126 7.35 3.81 6.19
N VAL A 127 7.19 4.65 7.21
CA VAL A 127 6.48 5.92 7.10
C VAL A 127 7.39 7.06 7.54
N PHE A 128 7.47 8.08 6.70
CA PHE A 128 8.23 9.29 6.94
C PHE A 128 7.30 10.49 6.96
N THR A 129 7.58 11.46 7.83
CA THR A 129 6.82 12.70 7.96
C THR A 129 7.71 13.93 7.83
N ALA A 130 7.11 15.03 7.43
CA ALA A 130 7.77 16.33 7.39
C ALA A 130 8.24 16.76 8.81
N PRO A 131 9.19 17.71 8.92
CA PRO A 131 9.70 18.17 10.22
C PRO A 131 8.62 18.70 11.18
N ASP A 132 7.54 19.26 10.64
CA ASP A 132 6.35 19.74 11.34
C ASP A 132 5.27 18.65 11.52
N GLY A 133 5.60 17.39 11.22
CA GLY A 133 4.72 16.23 11.33
C GLY A 133 3.91 15.94 10.07
N ALA A 134 2.94 15.03 10.19
CA ALA A 134 2.12 14.59 9.06
C ALA A 134 1.29 15.72 8.42
N SER A 135 1.05 16.83 9.15
CA SER A 135 0.39 18.04 8.63
C SER A 135 1.23 18.83 7.63
N GLY A 136 2.54 18.61 7.56
CA GLY A 136 3.41 19.18 6.53
C GLY A 136 3.67 18.24 5.35
N GLY A 137 3.26 16.98 5.47
CA GLY A 137 3.39 15.94 4.46
C GLY A 137 3.85 14.61 5.07
N TRP A 138 3.60 13.53 4.32
CA TRP A 138 3.99 12.18 4.70
C TRP A 138 4.23 11.31 3.47
N VAL A 139 5.02 10.25 3.64
CA VAL A 139 5.18 9.19 2.64
C VAL A 139 5.20 7.84 3.35
N SER A 140 4.47 6.86 2.81
CA SER A 140 4.61 5.46 3.20
C SER A 140 5.20 4.62 2.07
N TYR A 141 5.99 3.63 2.46
CA TYR A 141 6.51 2.55 1.63
C TYR A 141 6.15 1.24 2.32
N ASP A 142 5.34 0.43 1.66
CA ASP A 142 4.76 -0.78 2.23
C ASP A 142 5.11 -1.97 1.33
N VAL A 143 5.53 -3.10 1.90
CA VAL A 143 5.82 -4.34 1.15
C VAL A 143 5.21 -5.53 1.88
N LEU A 144 4.44 -6.35 1.16
CA LEU A 144 3.79 -7.56 1.65
C LEU A 144 4.29 -8.79 0.86
N PRO A 145 5.15 -9.64 1.44
CA PRO A 145 5.87 -10.66 0.66
C PRO A 145 5.28 -12.08 0.61
N VAL A 146 4.31 -12.48 1.46
CA VAL A 146 4.03 -13.94 1.61
C VAL A 146 2.58 -14.40 1.77
N CYS A 147 1.63 -13.53 2.10
CA CYS A 147 0.24 -13.97 2.33
C CYS A 147 -0.66 -13.64 1.13
N VAL A 148 -1.06 -14.64 0.32
CA VAL A 148 -1.96 -14.42 -0.83
C VAL A 148 -3.25 -13.73 -0.44
N GLY A 149 -3.91 -14.20 0.63
CA GLY A 149 -5.15 -13.57 1.09
C GLY A 149 -4.95 -12.10 1.48
N CYS A 150 -3.81 -11.80 2.12
CA CYS A 150 -3.44 -10.46 2.53
C CYS A 150 -3.10 -9.58 1.33
N ILE A 151 -2.34 -10.11 0.35
CA ILE A 151 -2.03 -9.38 -0.88
C ILE A 151 -3.28 -9.15 -1.71
N LEU A 152 -4.19 -10.13 -1.81
CA LEU A 152 -5.45 -9.96 -2.52
C LEU A 152 -6.33 -8.93 -1.82
N ALA A 153 -6.37 -8.92 -0.48
CA ALA A 153 -7.04 -7.88 0.29
C ALA A 153 -6.42 -6.49 0.03
N ASP A 154 -5.09 -6.38 0.08
CA ASP A 154 -4.34 -5.15 -0.20
C ASP A 154 -4.32 -4.77 -1.68
N ALA A 155 -4.71 -5.65 -2.59
CA ALA A 155 -4.89 -5.35 -4.01
C ALA A 155 -6.36 -5.12 -4.39
N ASN A 156 -7.30 -5.50 -3.52
CA ASN A 156 -8.74 -5.45 -3.74
C ASN A 156 -9.18 -4.02 -4.05
N GLY A 157 -10.04 -3.83 -5.05
CA GLY A 157 -10.46 -2.51 -5.51
C GLY A 157 -9.38 -1.69 -6.24
N LEU A 158 -8.11 -2.13 -6.34
CA LEU A 158 -7.03 -1.40 -7.03
C LEU A 158 -6.49 -2.13 -8.27
N LEU A 159 -6.11 -3.40 -8.11
CA LEU A 159 -5.58 -4.22 -9.19
C LEU A 159 -6.70 -5.12 -9.78
N PRO A 160 -6.68 -5.37 -11.10
CA PRO A 160 -7.65 -6.25 -11.74
C PRO A 160 -7.67 -7.65 -11.09
N ASN A 161 -8.85 -8.25 -11.01
CA ASN A 161 -9.12 -9.61 -10.51
C ASN A 161 -8.79 -9.88 -9.02
N ALA A 162 -8.25 -8.91 -8.29
CA ALA A 162 -7.95 -9.08 -6.87
C ALA A 162 -9.22 -9.37 -6.05
N GLY A 163 -10.31 -8.63 -6.28
CA GLY A 163 -11.58 -8.84 -5.59
C GLY A 163 -12.24 -10.17 -5.93
N GLU A 164 -12.26 -10.56 -7.20
CA GLU A 164 -12.81 -11.86 -7.62
C GLU A 164 -12.07 -13.02 -6.96
N GLN A 165 -10.73 -12.99 -6.97
CA GLN A 165 -9.94 -14.03 -6.31
C GLN A 165 -10.07 -13.99 -4.78
N LEU A 166 -10.23 -12.81 -4.18
CA LEU A 166 -10.48 -12.69 -2.75
C LEU A 166 -11.85 -13.27 -2.37
N ALA A 167 -12.86 -13.11 -3.21
CA ALA A 167 -14.18 -13.73 -3.05
C ALA A 167 -14.13 -15.25 -3.14
N GLU A 168 -13.28 -15.83 -3.99
CA GLU A 168 -13.04 -17.28 -4.02
C GLU A 168 -12.46 -17.81 -2.70
N LEU A 169 -11.80 -16.95 -1.91
CA LEU A 169 -11.31 -17.27 -0.56
C LEU A 169 -12.35 -17.02 0.55
N GLY A 170 -13.57 -16.62 0.20
CA GLY A 170 -14.67 -16.39 1.14
C GLY A 170 -14.67 -14.99 1.79
N SER A 171 -13.89 -14.05 1.26
CA SER A 171 -13.82 -12.67 1.73
C SER A 171 -14.61 -11.72 0.82
N PRO A 172 -15.13 -10.58 1.33
CA PRO A 172 -15.81 -9.60 0.49
C PRO A 172 -14.92 -9.05 -0.62
N ALA A 173 -15.48 -8.88 -1.82
CA ALA A 173 -14.83 -8.24 -2.95
C ALA A 173 -15.22 -6.77 -3.03
N PHE A 174 -14.26 -5.91 -3.37
CA PHE A 174 -14.54 -4.52 -3.74
C PHE A 174 -14.52 -4.41 -5.26
N ASP A 175 -15.46 -3.66 -5.81
CA ASP A 175 -15.40 -3.36 -7.23
C ASP A 175 -14.17 -2.49 -7.51
N LEU A 176 -13.53 -2.74 -8.65
CA LEU A 176 -12.35 -2.01 -9.08
C LEU A 176 -12.61 -0.50 -9.16
N GLY A 177 -11.85 0.28 -8.42
CA GLY A 177 -11.98 1.74 -8.36
C GLY A 177 -12.98 2.26 -7.31
N GLN A 178 -13.68 1.40 -6.57
CA GLN A 178 -14.47 1.82 -5.42
C GLN A 178 -13.55 2.08 -4.22
N THR A 179 -13.06 3.31 -4.13
CA THR A 179 -12.16 3.75 -3.05
C THR A 179 -12.69 4.97 -2.30
N ASN A 180 -12.26 5.08 -1.05
CA ASN A 180 -12.46 6.24 -0.19
C ASN A 180 -11.09 6.67 0.39
N PRO A 181 -10.61 7.89 0.14
CA PRO A 181 -11.16 8.88 -0.77
C PRO A 181 -11.20 8.39 -2.23
N VAL A 182 -11.99 9.07 -3.07
CA VAL A 182 -12.11 8.72 -4.49
C VAL A 182 -10.80 9.02 -5.23
N ILE A 183 -10.35 8.06 -6.05
CA ILE A 183 -9.23 8.26 -6.98
C ILE A 183 -9.59 9.34 -8.01
N SER A 184 -8.82 10.41 -8.01
CA SER A 184 -8.98 11.57 -8.92
C SER A 184 -8.30 11.37 -10.28
N TRP A 185 -7.34 10.46 -10.37
CA TRP A 185 -6.63 10.10 -11.60
C TRP A 185 -5.98 8.74 -11.43
N GLN A 186 -5.96 7.93 -12.48
CA GLN A 186 -5.22 6.66 -12.51
C GLN A 186 -4.60 6.37 -13.87
N SER A 187 -3.57 5.53 -13.87
CA SER A 187 -2.93 4.96 -15.04
C SER A 187 -2.47 3.55 -14.73
N ARG A 188 -2.57 2.64 -15.69
CA ARG A 188 -2.06 1.27 -15.60
C ARG A 188 -1.03 1.04 -16.71
N PRO A 189 0.27 1.26 -16.42
CA PRO A 189 1.32 1.05 -17.41
C PRO A 189 1.44 -0.41 -17.86
N ASP A 190 1.07 -1.35 -16.98
CA ASP A 190 1.10 -2.80 -17.17
C ASP A 190 0.12 -3.48 -16.19
N ASP A 191 0.00 -4.81 -16.26
CA ASP A 191 -0.95 -5.61 -15.46
C ASP A 191 -0.56 -5.72 -13.97
N CYS A 192 0.65 -5.30 -13.60
CA CYS A 192 1.15 -5.36 -12.23
C CYS A 192 1.17 -4.00 -11.53
N THR A 193 0.97 -2.91 -12.27
CA THR A 193 1.20 -1.57 -11.78
C THR A 193 -0.05 -0.72 -11.89
N LEU A 194 -0.51 -0.21 -10.76
CA LEU A 194 -1.46 0.90 -10.71
C LEU A 194 -0.74 2.16 -10.25
N LEU A 195 -0.82 3.23 -11.03
CA LEU A 195 -0.48 4.59 -10.62
C LEU A 195 -1.76 5.35 -10.38
N PHE A 196 -1.86 6.09 -9.29
CA PHE A 196 -3.06 6.89 -9.03
C PHE A 196 -2.80 8.11 -8.15
N ARG A 197 -3.82 8.97 -8.09
CA ARG A 197 -3.83 10.16 -7.25
C ARG A 197 -5.17 10.30 -6.55
N TYR A 198 -5.15 10.74 -5.30
CA TYR A 198 -6.34 11.11 -4.54
C TYR A 198 -6.05 12.30 -3.62
N ARG A 199 -7.08 12.79 -2.94
CA ARG A 199 -6.97 13.89 -1.98
C ARG A 199 -7.14 13.34 -0.57
N SER A 200 -6.20 13.68 0.32
CA SER A 200 -6.27 13.33 1.74
C SER A 200 -5.50 14.36 2.55
N GLY A 201 -6.06 14.80 3.69
CA GLY A 201 -5.40 15.74 4.61
C GLY A 201 -4.95 17.06 3.97
N GLY A 202 -5.64 17.56 2.93
CA GLY A 202 -5.25 18.77 2.20
C GLY A 202 -4.17 18.58 1.13
N PHE A 203 -3.64 17.37 0.96
CA PHE A 203 -2.62 17.04 -0.03
C PHE A 203 -3.19 16.38 -1.29
N THR A 204 -2.42 16.43 -2.39
CA THR A 204 -2.54 15.42 -3.44
C THR A 204 -1.62 14.29 -3.07
N VAL A 205 -2.18 13.11 -2.79
CA VAL A 205 -1.40 11.90 -2.65
C VAL A 205 -1.11 11.35 -4.04
N ARG A 206 0.16 11.04 -4.31
CA ARG A 206 0.59 10.31 -5.50
C ARG A 206 1.00 8.91 -5.07
N ALA A 207 0.44 7.90 -5.71
CA ALA A 207 0.63 6.53 -5.28
C ALA A 207 1.01 5.61 -6.44
N ALA A 208 1.73 4.55 -6.10
CA ALA A 208 1.89 3.38 -6.95
C ALA A 208 1.69 2.11 -6.13
N VAL A 209 0.95 1.17 -6.70
CA VAL A 209 0.79 -0.20 -6.19
C VAL A 209 1.34 -1.14 -7.25
N GLN A 210 2.26 -2.01 -6.84
CA GLN A 210 3.05 -2.85 -7.73
C GLN A 210 3.03 -4.29 -7.26
N SER A 211 2.76 -5.21 -8.17
CA SER A 211 2.83 -6.65 -7.90
C SER A 211 3.98 -7.32 -8.64
N SER A 212 4.67 -8.24 -7.98
CA SER A 212 5.79 -9.00 -8.56
C SER A 212 5.40 -9.86 -9.78
N VAL A 213 4.12 -10.28 -9.88
CA VAL A 213 3.49 -10.95 -11.02
C VAL A 213 2.07 -10.41 -11.21
N ALA A 214 1.47 -10.60 -12.38
CA ALA A 214 0.12 -10.10 -12.62
C ALA A 214 -0.88 -10.82 -11.69
N ILE A 215 -1.74 -10.05 -11.00
CA ILE A 215 -2.77 -10.62 -10.11
C ILE A 215 -3.66 -11.58 -10.89
N ALA A 216 -4.02 -11.28 -12.14
CA ALA A 216 -4.82 -12.17 -12.97
C ALA A 216 -4.16 -13.54 -13.27
N ALA A 217 -2.84 -13.65 -13.13
CA ALA A 217 -2.08 -14.84 -13.50
C ALA A 217 -1.88 -15.83 -12.35
N THR A 218 -2.30 -15.52 -11.11
CA THR A 218 -2.14 -16.36 -9.92
C THR A 218 -3.01 -17.62 -9.98
N GLY A 219 -2.61 -18.58 -10.81
CA GLY A 219 -3.10 -19.95 -10.72
C GLY A 219 -2.72 -20.61 -9.39
N SER A 220 -3.34 -21.75 -9.07
CA SER A 220 -3.11 -22.50 -7.82
C SER A 220 -1.63 -22.83 -7.53
N ALA A 221 -0.77 -22.87 -8.55
CA ALA A 221 0.66 -23.16 -8.44
C ALA A 221 1.56 -21.95 -8.08
N GLN A 222 1.04 -20.72 -8.05
CA GLN A 222 1.85 -19.48 -7.90
C GLN A 222 1.51 -18.66 -6.64
N ARG A 223 0.68 -19.23 -5.75
CA ARG A 223 0.26 -18.58 -4.50
C ARG A 223 1.44 -18.20 -3.59
N GLY A 224 2.53 -18.96 -3.54
CA GLY A 224 3.69 -18.63 -2.69
C GLY A 224 4.67 -17.58 -3.25
N ALA A 225 4.39 -17.00 -4.41
CA ALA A 225 5.35 -16.26 -5.23
C ALA A 225 4.96 -14.80 -5.50
N LEU A 226 3.93 -14.31 -4.81
CA LEU A 226 3.40 -12.96 -4.99
C LEU A 226 3.95 -12.07 -3.88
N ALA A 227 4.55 -10.94 -4.26
CA ALA A 227 4.77 -9.79 -3.39
C ALA A 227 4.00 -8.58 -3.94
N LEU A 228 3.48 -7.77 -3.03
CA LEU A 228 2.87 -6.47 -3.30
C LEU A 228 3.72 -5.37 -2.66
N ALA A 229 3.95 -4.29 -3.38
CA ALA A 229 4.71 -3.14 -2.92
C ALA A 229 3.94 -1.86 -3.24
N GLU A 230 3.80 -1.01 -2.24
CA GLU A 230 3.01 0.22 -2.32
C GLU A 230 3.83 1.42 -1.89
N VAL A 231 3.58 2.55 -2.54
CA VAL A 231 4.08 3.85 -2.10
C VAL A 231 2.94 4.86 -2.16
N TYR A 232 2.83 5.68 -1.11
CA TYR A 232 1.86 6.77 -1.03
C TYR A 232 2.60 8.04 -0.61
N ALA A 233 2.76 9.00 -1.51
CA ALA A 233 3.48 10.25 -1.28
C ALA A 233 2.51 11.44 -1.20
N ALA A 234 2.23 11.91 0.01
CA ALA A 234 1.37 13.06 0.30
C ALA A 234 2.20 14.30 0.59
N LEU A 235 2.43 15.12 -0.44
CA LEU A 235 3.22 16.34 -0.33
C LEU A 235 2.38 17.58 -0.73
N PRO A 236 2.74 18.78 -0.22
CA PRO A 236 2.20 20.04 -0.73
C PRO A 236 2.31 20.16 -2.26
N ALA A 237 1.37 20.88 -2.89
CA ALA A 237 1.35 21.04 -4.35
C ALA A 237 2.65 21.65 -4.92
N SER A 238 3.30 22.53 -4.14
CA SER A 238 4.60 23.13 -4.46
C SER A 238 5.74 22.11 -4.59
N LYS A 239 5.56 20.89 -4.04
CA LYS A 239 6.53 19.79 -4.03
C LYS A 239 6.11 18.62 -4.92
N SER A 240 5.20 18.86 -5.87
CA SER A 240 4.63 17.83 -6.75
C SER A 240 5.67 17.06 -7.57
N SER A 241 6.73 17.72 -8.07
CA SER A 241 7.81 17.07 -8.81
C SER A 241 8.61 16.09 -7.94
N THR A 242 8.77 16.40 -6.65
CA THR A 242 9.44 15.53 -5.68
C THR A 242 8.59 14.28 -5.42
N ALA A 243 7.27 14.45 -5.24
CA ALA A 243 6.35 13.32 -5.10
C ALA A 243 6.34 12.41 -6.35
N ASP A 244 6.37 12.99 -7.56
CA ASP A 244 6.48 12.22 -8.80
C ASP A 244 7.78 11.40 -8.88
N PHE A 245 8.90 12.00 -8.49
CA PHE A 245 10.18 11.31 -8.46
C PHE A 245 10.22 10.18 -7.45
N MET A 246 9.64 10.36 -6.26
CA MET A 246 9.58 9.32 -5.24
C MET A 246 8.83 8.08 -5.75
N VAL A 247 7.65 8.29 -6.34
CA VAL A 247 6.86 7.22 -6.96
C VAL A 247 7.59 6.57 -8.13
N ALA A 248 8.25 7.37 -8.98
CA ALA A 248 9.01 6.84 -10.12
C ALA A 248 10.24 6.01 -9.68
N SER A 249 10.96 6.46 -8.64
CA SER A 249 12.13 5.78 -8.11
C SER A 249 11.76 4.44 -7.46
N PHE A 250 10.64 4.40 -6.73
CA PHE A 250 10.12 3.18 -6.13
C PHE A 250 9.78 2.12 -7.19
N ARG A 251 9.23 2.53 -8.33
CA ARG A 251 8.95 1.63 -9.47
C ARG A 251 10.19 1.04 -10.13
N GLN A 252 11.31 1.73 -10.04
CA GLN A 252 12.57 1.20 -10.55
C GLN A 252 13.22 0.23 -9.57
N ALA A 253 12.98 0.42 -8.27
CA ALA A 253 13.48 -0.47 -7.22
C ALA A 253 12.71 -1.80 -7.19
N PHE A 254 11.39 -1.79 -7.38
CA PHE A 254 10.56 -2.99 -7.32
C PHE A 254 10.32 -3.61 -8.73
N PRO A 255 10.63 -4.90 -8.96
CA PRO A 255 10.58 -5.57 -10.26
C PRO A 255 9.16 -6.06 -10.57
N ALA A 256 8.22 -5.13 -10.72
CA ALA A 256 6.85 -5.45 -11.07
C ALA A 256 6.77 -6.34 -12.33
N CYS A 257 5.88 -7.33 -12.31
CA CYS A 257 5.68 -8.30 -13.41
C CYS A 257 6.91 -9.15 -13.80
N ARG A 258 7.94 -9.24 -12.95
CA ARG A 258 9.21 -9.90 -13.31
C ARG A 258 9.73 -10.89 -12.29
N SER A 259 9.03 -11.09 -11.17
CA SER A 259 9.53 -11.94 -10.09
C SER A 259 8.54 -13.06 -9.74
N PRO A 260 8.51 -14.18 -10.49
CA PRO A 260 7.61 -15.31 -10.25
C PRO A 260 7.97 -16.13 -9.01
N ASN A 261 8.97 -15.69 -8.23
CA ASN A 261 9.35 -16.28 -6.95
C ASN A 261 9.21 -15.27 -5.80
N GLY A 262 8.44 -14.18 -6.00
CA GLY A 262 8.28 -13.11 -5.02
C GLY A 262 9.43 -12.10 -5.04
N TRP A 263 9.35 -11.09 -4.18
CA TRP A 263 10.39 -10.08 -3.99
C TRP A 263 11.43 -10.59 -2.98
N PRO A 264 12.73 -10.70 -3.33
CA PRO A 264 13.72 -11.31 -2.45
C PRO A 264 14.18 -10.43 -1.28
N GLY A 265 13.78 -9.15 -1.22
CA GLY A 265 14.31 -8.16 -0.26
C GLY A 265 15.71 -7.66 -0.61
#